data_AF-A0A0F9JWB8-F1
#
_entry.id   AF-A0A0F9JWB8-F1
#
_cell.length_a   1.000
_cell.length_b   1.000
_cell.length_c   1.000
_cell.angle_alpha   90.00
_cell.angle_beta   90.00
_cell.angle_gamma   90.00
#
_symmetry.space_group_name_H-M   'P 1'
#
loop_
_entity.id
_entity.type
_entity.pdbx_description
1 polymer ?
#
loop_
_entity_poly.entity_id
_entity_poly.type
_entity_poly.pdbx_seq_one_letter_code
_entity_poly.pdbx_strand_id
1 'polypeptide(L)' 'MTNNPTSSWEIRVGDVLDELREMPDESVQCVVTSPPYWGLRDYGVEGMIGLEPTLQEHLAKLVEVFG' A
#
# COMPACT_ATOMS: atom_id res chain seq x y z
N MET A 1 -8.05 -37.52 -10.94
CA MET A 1 -8.73 -36.26 -10.56
C MET A 1 -7.64 -35.22 -10.44
N THR A 2 -7.59 -34.27 -11.36
CA THR A 2 -6.53 -33.25 -11.44
C THR A 2 -6.79 -32.17 -10.39
N ASN A 3 -5.87 -31.99 -9.44
CA ASN A 3 -5.86 -30.83 -8.55
C ASN A 3 -5.61 -29.58 -9.40
N ASN A 4 -6.66 -28.83 -9.67
CA ASN A 4 -6.52 -27.49 -10.22
C ASN A 4 -6.09 -26.59 -9.05
N PRO A 5 -4.94 -25.90 -9.09
CA PRO A 5 -4.60 -24.96 -8.04
C PRO A 5 -5.65 -23.84 -8.09
N THR A 6 -6.49 -23.75 -7.06
CA THR A 6 -7.34 -22.58 -6.86
C THR A 6 -6.43 -21.39 -6.63
N SER A 7 -6.47 -20.40 -7.50
CA SER A 7 -5.81 -19.12 -7.26
C SER A 7 -6.35 -18.54 -5.94
N SER A 8 -5.51 -18.51 -4.91
CA SER A 8 -5.82 -17.87 -3.63
C SER A 8 -5.58 -16.37 -3.75
N TRP A 9 -6.55 -15.57 -3.34
CA TRP A 9 -6.43 -14.12 -3.21
C TRP A 9 -6.78 -13.72 -1.77
N GLU A 10 -6.19 -12.63 -1.30
CA GLU A 10 -6.42 -12.05 0.03
C GLU A 10 -6.64 -10.53 -0.13
N ILE A 11 -7.53 -9.97 0.68
CA ILE A 11 -7.71 -8.52 0.82
C ILE A 11 -7.38 -8.16 2.26
N ARG A 12 -6.36 -7.32 2.43
CA ARG A 12 -5.94 -6.75 3.72
C ARG A 12 -6.45 -5.32 3.80
N VAL A 13 -7.20 -4.99 4.87
CA VAL A 13 -7.80 -3.65 5.06
C VAL A 13 -7.21 -3.03 6.31
N GLY A 14 -6.29 -2.10 6.12
CA GLY A 14 -5.56 -1.44 7.21
C GLY A 14 -4.67 -0.33 6.68
N ASP A 15 -3.87 0.26 7.58
CA ASP A 15 -2.75 1.11 7.18
C ASP A 15 -1.72 0.24 6.45
N VAL A 16 -1.24 0.72 5.30
CA VAL A 16 -0.36 -0.08 4.43
C VAL A 16 0.95 -0.46 5.12
N LEU A 17 1.50 0.40 5.99
CA LEU A 17 2.74 0.10 6.69
C LEU A 17 2.54 -0.98 7.75
N ASP A 18 1.39 -1.00 8.39
CA ASP A 18 1.07 -2.04 9.38
C ASP A 18 0.84 -3.39 8.69
N GLU A 19 0.07 -3.41 7.60
CA GLU A 19 -0.21 -4.64 6.85
C GLU A 19 1.04 -5.25 6.20
N LEU A 20 1.93 -4.41 5.64
CA LEU A 20 3.17 -4.88 5.04
C LEU A 20 4.14 -5.47 6.08
N ARG A 21 4.14 -4.97 7.33
CA ARG A 21 4.97 -5.52 8.42
C ARG A 21 4.55 -6.92 8.85
N GLU A 22 3.30 -7.32 8.61
CA GLU A 22 2.82 -8.67 8.91
C GLU A 22 3.16 -9.68 7.80
N MET A 23 3.56 -9.21 6.63
CA MET A 23 3.91 -10.06 5.50
C MET A 23 5.34 -10.61 5.66
N PRO A 24 5.60 -11.87 5.27
CA PRO A 24 6.96 -12.39 5.25
C PRO A 24 7.83 -11.63 4.25
N ASP A 25 9.09 -11.39 4.61
CA ASP A 25 10.10 -10.84 3.70
C ASP A 25 10.20 -11.68 2.41
N GLU A 26 10.54 -11.03 1.30
CA GLU A 26 10.77 -11.65 -0.02
C GLU A 26 9.58 -12.48 -0.56
N SER A 27 8.37 -12.26 -0.06
CA SER A 27 7.17 -13.04 -0.43
C SER A 27 6.41 -12.51 -1.65
N VAL A 28 6.70 -11.29 -2.12
CA VAL A 28 6.01 -10.60 -3.23
C VAL A 28 6.91 -10.50 -4.45
N GLN A 29 6.44 -10.98 -5.61
CA GLN A 29 7.23 -10.98 -6.86
C GLN A 29 7.01 -9.74 -7.71
N CYS A 30 5.89 -9.03 -7.55
CA CYS A 30 5.55 -7.84 -8.32
C CYS A 30 4.60 -6.96 -7.52
N VAL A 31 4.88 -5.65 -7.51
CA VAL A 31 4.01 -4.64 -6.93
C VAL A 31 3.47 -3.78 -8.08
N VAL A 32 2.15 -3.69 -8.18
CA VAL A 32 1.47 -2.79 -9.13
C VAL A 32 0.63 -1.83 -8.32
N THR A 33 0.85 -0.54 -8.48
CA THR A 33 0.18 0.49 -7.68
C THR A 33 -0.03 1.78 -8.47
N SER A 34 -1.04 2.54 -8.05
CA SER A 34 -1.24 3.94 -8.42
C SER A 34 -1.35 4.71 -7.10
N PRO A 35 -0.23 5.16 -6.52
CA PRO A 35 -0.24 5.71 -5.17
C PRO A 35 -1.13 6.96 -5.09
N PRO A 36 -1.65 7.29 -3.90
CA PRO A 36 -2.46 8.50 -3.73
C PRO A 36 -1.71 9.74 -4.22
N TYR A 37 -2.34 10.55 -5.06
CA TYR A 37 -1.72 11.76 -5.60
C TYR A 37 -1.80 12.92 -4.61
N TRP A 38 -0.70 13.65 -4.45
CA TRP A 38 -0.63 14.83 -3.58
C TRP A 38 -1.66 15.90 -3.97
N GLY A 39 -2.46 16.32 -3.00
CA GLY A 39 -3.48 17.37 -3.13
C GLY A 39 -4.69 17.01 -3.98
N LEU A 40 -4.85 15.77 -4.44
CA LEU A 40 -5.93 15.43 -5.37
C LEU A 40 -7.25 15.07 -4.66
N ARG A 41 -7.20 14.32 -3.54
CA ARG A 41 -8.38 13.78 -2.87
C ARG A 41 -8.25 13.89 -1.36
N ASP A 42 -9.37 14.23 -0.72
CA ASP A 42 -9.59 14.15 0.72
C ASP A 42 -10.64 13.06 0.99
N TYR A 43 -10.23 12.00 1.69
CA TYR A 43 -11.12 10.89 2.06
C TYR A 43 -11.72 11.04 3.45
N GLY A 44 -11.39 12.09 4.20
CA GLY A 44 -11.86 12.32 5.57
C GLY A 44 -11.30 11.31 6.58
N VAL A 45 -10.19 10.63 6.25
CA VAL A 45 -9.55 9.62 7.09
C VAL A 45 -8.22 10.16 7.59
N GLU A 46 -8.00 10.09 8.90
CA GLU A 46 -6.72 10.47 9.51
C GLU A 46 -5.60 9.57 9.00
N GLY A 47 -4.40 10.15 8.79
CA GLY A 47 -3.23 9.40 8.33
C GLY A 47 -3.16 9.13 6.83
N MET A 48 -4.21 9.43 6.05
CA MET A 48 -4.19 9.20 4.60
C MET A 48 -2.99 9.86 3.92
N ILE A 49 -2.46 9.17 2.91
CA ILE A 49 -1.39 9.68 2.06
C ILE A 49 -2.00 10.60 1.02
N GLY A 50 -1.37 11.75 0.77
CA GLY A 50 -1.75 12.69 -0.28
C GLY A 50 -2.21 14.05 0.22
N LEU A 51 -2.49 14.21 1.52
CA LEU A 51 -2.82 15.52 2.12
C LEU A 51 -1.71 16.07 3.03
N GLU A 52 -0.48 15.57 2.87
CA GLU A 52 0.66 16.13 3.59
C GLU A 52 0.83 17.64 3.27
N PRO A 53 1.23 18.47 4.26
CA PRO A 53 1.43 19.91 4.07
C PRO A 53 2.42 20.25 2.95
N THR A 54 3.43 19.40 2.74
CA THR A 54 4.46 19.61 1.73
C THR A 54 4.62 18.39 0.81
N LEU A 55 5.09 18.64 -0.42
CA LEU A 55 5.43 17.57 -1.35
C LEU A 55 6.54 16.66 -0.80
N GLN A 56 7.48 17.22 -0.04
CA GLN A 56 8.58 16.48 0.56
C GLN A 56 8.07 15.46 1.58
N GLU A 57 7.13 15.83 2.44
CA GLU A 57 6.49 14.91 3.39
C GLU A 57 5.69 13.83 2.66
N HIS A 58 4.97 14.19 1.59
CA HIS A 58 4.27 13.22 0.75
C HIS A 58 5.22 12.19 0.14
N LEU A 59 6.34 12.65 -0.44
CA LEU A 59 7.37 11.78 -1.01
C LEU A 59 8.03 10.91 0.07
N ALA A 60 8.27 11.46 1.26
CA ALA A 60 8.84 10.69 2.37
C ALA A 60 7.94 9.51 2.76
N LYS A 61 6.62 9.72 2.84
CA LYS A 61 5.67 8.62 3.08
C LYS A 61 5.68 7.58 1.96
N LEU A 62 5.74 8.00 0.69
CA LEU A 62 5.82 7.04 -0.41
C LEU A 62 7.10 6.21 -0.37
N VAL A 63 8.23 6.81 0.01
CA VAL A 63 9.50 6.08 0.23
C VAL A 63 9.40 5.14 1.42
N GLU A 64 8.68 5.50 2.48
CA GLU A 64 8.45 4.59 3.61
C GLU A 64 7.68 3.33 3.20
N VAL A 65 6.77 3.45 2.23
CA VAL A 65 5.95 2.31 1.72
C VAL A 65 6.68 1.48 0.67
N PHE A 66 7.45 2.10 -0.22
CA PHE A 66 7.99 1.45 -1.43
C PHE A 66 9.52 1.45 -1.55
N GLY A 67 10.24 2.06 -0.59
CA GLY A 67 11.70 2.24 -0.62
C GLY A 67 12.51 1.11 0.01
#